data_AF-A0A530LHQ9-F1
#
_entry.id   AF-A0A530LHQ9-F1
#
_cell.length_a   1.000
_cell.length_b   1.000
_cell.length_c   1.000
_cell.angle_alpha   90.00
_cell.angle_beta   90.00
_cell.angle_gamma   90.00
#
_symmetry.space_group_name_H-M   'P 1'
#
loop_
_entity.id
_entity.type
_entity.pdbx_description
1 polymer ?
#
loop_
_entity_poly.entity_id
_entity_poly.type
_entity_poly.pdbx_seq_one_letter_code
_entity_poly.pdbx_strand_id
1 'polypeptide(L)'
;MPTPIPYLAMRHSAGTNSPNTDPQFFKTDVLISINKAKWDTLSPEAQKLLADTAVEYERASYDANLAESEKQAQAMIDGGQKVV
;
A
#
# COMPACT_ATOMS: atom_id res chain seq x y z
N MET A 1 -25.69 -1.48 12.60
CA MET A 1 -24.78 -2.50 12.03
C MET A 1 -23.67 -1.75 11.30
N PRO A 2 -22.38 -1.91 11.63
CA PRO A 2 -21.35 -1.18 10.91
C PRO A 2 -21.21 -1.79 9.52
N THR A 3 -21.26 -0.93 8.51
CA THR A 3 -21.13 -1.26 7.09
C THR A 3 -19.79 -1.94 6.78
N PRO A 4 -19.75 -2.91 5.85
CA PRO A 4 -18.49 -3.54 5.45
C PRO A 4 -17.61 -2.50 4.76
N ILE A 5 -16.33 -2.43 5.13
CA ILE A 5 -15.33 -1.71 4.37
C ILE A 5 -15.31 -2.35 2.97
N PRO A 6 -15.58 -1.60 1.89
CA PRO A 6 -15.56 -2.19 0.56
C PRO A 6 -14.11 -2.55 0.25
N TYR A 7 -13.85 -3.85 0.12
CA TYR A 7 -12.61 -4.39 -0.40
C TYR A 7 -12.53 -4.00 -1.89
N LEU A 8 -12.16 -2.75 -2.16
CA LEU A 8 -11.96 -2.25 -3.51
C LEU A 8 -10.56 -2.64 -3.98
N ALA A 9 -10.36 -3.95 -4.17
CA ALA A 9 -9.26 -4.46 -4.95
C ALA A 9 -9.55 -4.18 -6.43
N MET A 10 -9.42 -2.92 -6.86
CA MET A 10 -9.38 -2.59 -8.28
C MET A 10 -8.01 -3.03 -8.82
N ARG A 11 -7.95 -4.29 -9.26
CA ARG A 11 -6.89 -4.78 -10.14
C ARG A 11 -7.02 -4.05 -11.49
N HIS A 12 -6.29 -2.97 -11.69
CA HIS A 12 -5.96 -2.51 -13.03
C HIS A 12 -4.68 -3.20 -13.46
N SER A 13 -4.81 -4.25 -14.27
CA SER A 13 -3.73 -4.77 -15.09
C SER A 13 -3.46 -3.75 -16.21
N ALA A 14 -2.31 -3.10 -16.17
CA ALA A 14 -1.78 -2.40 -17.32
C ALA A 14 -0.28 -2.67 -17.40
N GLY A 15 0.15 -3.37 -18.45
CA GLY A 15 1.56 -3.51 -18.80
C GLY A 15 1.96 -4.94 -19.15
N THR A 16 2.24 -5.17 -20.43
CA THR A 16 2.72 -6.42 -21.04
C THR A 16 4.19 -6.70 -20.71
N ASN A 17 4.55 -6.79 -19.42
CA ASN A 17 5.91 -7.11 -19.02
C ASN A 17 6.01 -8.57 -18.55
N SER A 18 7.05 -9.25 -19.04
CA SER A 18 7.31 -10.67 -18.79
C SER A 18 7.42 -10.93 -17.27
N PRO A 19 6.79 -12.00 -16.73
CA PRO A 19 6.67 -12.23 -15.29
C PRO A 19 8.00 -12.51 -14.55
N ASN A 20 9.12 -12.62 -15.27
CA ASN A 20 10.41 -12.99 -14.68
C ASN A 20 11.24 -11.79 -14.20
N THR A 21 10.85 -10.55 -14.51
CA THR A 21 11.59 -9.35 -14.08
C THR A 21 10.75 -8.16 -13.69
N ASP A 22 9.48 -8.36 -13.37
CA ASP A 22 8.69 -7.33 -12.72
C ASP A 22 8.93 -7.35 -11.20
N PRO A 23 9.68 -6.38 -10.62
CA PRO A 23 9.83 -6.27 -9.16
C PRO A 23 8.48 -6.05 -8.44
N GLN A 24 7.39 -5.76 -9.17
CA GLN A 24 6.03 -5.72 -8.60
C GLN A 24 5.53 -7.09 -8.09
N PHE A 25 6.21 -8.21 -8.37
CA PHE A 25 5.81 -9.50 -7.80
C PHE A 25 5.91 -9.52 -6.25
N PHE A 26 6.73 -8.66 -5.64
CA PHE A 26 6.91 -8.56 -4.18
C PHE A 26 6.16 -7.36 -3.56
N LYS A 27 4.93 -7.06 -3.97
CA LYS A 27 4.11 -6.10 -3.22
C LYS A 27 3.76 -6.69 -1.84
N THR A 28 4.52 -6.28 -0.83
CA THR A 28 4.20 -6.57 0.56
C THR A 28 3.15 -5.58 1.01
N ASP A 29 1.96 -6.08 1.30
CA ASP A 29 0.95 -5.32 2.01
C ASP A 29 1.32 -5.27 3.50
N VAL A 30 1.29 -4.07 4.10
CA VAL A 30 1.65 -3.85 5.50
C VAL A 30 0.42 -3.38 6.26
N LEU A 31 -0.08 -4.24 7.14
CA LEU A 31 -1.21 -3.92 8.00
C LEU A 31 -0.75 -3.22 9.28
N ILE A 32 -1.27 -2.02 9.54
CA ILE A 32 -1.21 -1.40 10.87
C ILE A 32 -2.47 -1.82 11.64
N SER A 33 -2.27 -2.38 12.83
CA SER A 33 -3.36 -2.80 13.71
C SER A 33 -3.23 -2.15 15.09
N ILE A 34 -4.39 -1.96 15.74
CA ILE A 34 -4.48 -1.46 17.11
C ILE A 34 -5.12 -2.50 18.01
N ASN A 35 -4.64 -2.60 19.25
CA ASN A 35 -5.26 -3.45 20.26
C ASN A 35 -6.73 -3.02 20.46
N LYS A 36 -7.65 -3.99 20.39
CA LYS A 36 -9.10 -3.71 20.49
C LYS A 36 -9.50 -3.06 21.82
N ALA A 37 -8.96 -3.52 22.95
CA ALA A 37 -9.30 -2.93 24.24
C ALA A 37 -8.86 -1.47 24.34
N LYS A 38 -7.75 -1.09 23.69
CA LYS A 38 -7.31 0.32 23.61
C LYS A 38 -8.17 1.13 22.65
N TRP A 39 -8.53 0.59 21.49
CA TRP A 39 -9.44 1.25 20.56
C TRP A 39 -10.79 1.58 21.22
N ASP A 40 -11.35 0.63 21.97
CA ASP A 40 -12.65 0.79 22.63
C ASP A 40 -12.60 1.84 23.78
N THR A 41 -11.40 2.22 24.26
CA THR A 41 -11.25 3.30 25.27
C THR A 41 -11.22 4.71 24.67
N LEU A 42 -11.12 4.83 23.34
CA LEU A 42 -11.06 6.12 22.65
C LEU A 42 -12.44 6.76 22.56
N SER A 43 -12.48 8.09 22.52
CA SER A 43 -13.72 8.80 22.20
C SER A 43 -14.13 8.56 20.75
N PRO A 44 -15.42 8.72 20.40
CA PRO A 44 -15.87 8.62 19.02
C PRO A 44 -15.11 9.55 18.06
N GLU A 45 -14.76 10.76 18.51
CA GLU A 45 -14.01 11.73 17.72
C GLU A 45 -12.58 11.25 17.47
N ALA A 46 -11.92 10.67 18.47
CA ALA A 46 -10.58 10.10 18.34
C ALA A 46 -10.56 8.86 17.43
N GLN A 47 -11.56 7.98 17.56
CA GLN A 47 -11.73 6.84 16.63
C GLN A 47 -11.90 7.33 15.19
N LYS A 48 -12.75 8.34 14.98
CA LYS A 48 -12.96 8.92 13.66
C LYS A 48 -11.67 9.52 13.09
N LEU A 49 -10.94 10.31 13.88
CA LEU A 49 -9.68 10.91 13.45
C LEU A 49 -8.68 9.84 13.00
N LEU A 50 -8.47 8.80 13.81
CA LEU A 50 -7.54 7.72 13.46
C LEU A 50 -7.96 6.96 12.21
N ALA A 51 -9.27 6.70 12.04
CA ALA A 51 -9.79 6.03 10.85
C ALA A 51 -9.62 6.89 9.59
N ASP A 52 -9.93 8.18 9.66
CA ASP A 52 -9.74 9.13 8.55
C ASP A 52 -8.26 9.23 8.17
N THR A 53 -7.37 9.40 9.15
CA THR A 53 -5.91 9.44 8.92
C THR A 53 -5.39 8.14 8.31
N ALA A 54 -5.89 6.98 8.74
CA ALA A 54 -5.48 5.71 8.13
C ALA A 54 -5.85 5.63 6.64
N VAL A 55 -7.07 6.08 6.28
CA VAL A 55 -7.52 6.12 4.89
C VAL A 55 -6.69 7.09 4.05
N GLU A 56 -6.37 8.27 4.60
CA GLU A 56 -5.50 9.25 3.91
C GLU A 56 -4.09 8.69 3.69
N TYR A 57 -3.53 8.03 4.70
CA TYR A 57 -2.17 7.49 4.64
C TYR A 57 -2.03 6.30 3.70
N GLU A 58 -3.07 5.49 3.55
CA GLU A 58 -3.11 4.38 2.58
C GLU A 58 -2.78 4.88 1.17
N ARG A 59 -3.44 5.97 0.74
CA ARG A 59 -3.22 6.54 -0.58
C ARG A 59 -1.84 7.18 -0.71
N ALA A 60 -1.45 7.98 0.27
CA ALA A 60 -0.17 8.67 0.24
C ALA A 60 1.02 7.70 0.24
N SER A 61 0.93 6.62 1.03
CA SER A 61 1.97 5.60 1.09
C SER A 61 2.04 4.76 -0.18
N TYR A 62 0.90 4.44 -0.82
CA TYR A 62 0.88 3.79 -2.13
C TYR A 62 1.62 4.62 -3.19
N ASP A 63 1.27 5.91 -3.31
CA ASP A 63 1.87 6.80 -4.31
C ASP A 63 3.39 6.96 -4.06
N ALA A 64 3.80 7.09 -2.80
CA ALA A 64 5.21 7.18 -2.42
C ALA A 64 5.99 5.89 -2.72
N ASN A 65 5.41 4.73 -2.41
CA ASN A 65 6.03 3.43 -2.65
C ASN A 65 6.17 3.15 -4.16
N LEU A 66 5.19 3.57 -4.97
CA LEU A 66 5.27 3.44 -6.42
C LEU A 66 6.44 4.27 -6.98
N ALA A 67 6.52 5.56 -6.60
CA ALA A 67 7.58 6.44 -7.06
C ALA A 67 8.98 5.96 -6.63
N GLU A 68 9.13 5.49 -5.39
CA GLU A 68 10.40 4.96 -4.91
C GLU A 68 10.75 3.62 -5.58
N SER A 69 9.76 2.76 -5.87
CA SER A 69 9.99 1.51 -6.59
C SER A 69 10.53 1.77 -8.00
N GLU A 70 9.97 2.74 -8.73
CA GLU A 70 10.44 3.12 -10.06
C GLU A 70 11.88 3.65 -10.02
N LYS A 71 12.18 4.51 -9.04
CA LYS A 71 13.53 5.04 -8.83
C LYS A 71 14.54 3.94 -8.49
N GLN A 72 14.19 3.01 -7.61
CA GLN A 72 15.06 1.88 -7.25
C GLN A 72 15.27 0.93 -8.42
N ALA A 73 14.23 0.65 -9.20
CA ALA A 73 14.34 -0.15 -10.41
C ALA A 73 15.34 0.48 -11.41
N GLN A 74 15.27 1.79 -11.62
CA GLN A 74 16.24 2.47 -12.49
C GLN A 74 17.66 2.40 -11.94
N ALA A 75 17.85 2.62 -10.63
CA ALA A 75 19.17 2.51 -10.01
C ALA A 75 19.78 1.09 -10.14
N MET A 76 18.94 0.06 -10.07
CA MET A 76 19.36 -1.33 -10.31
C MET A 76 19.80 -1.55 -11.76
N ILE A 77 19.05 -1.03 -12.72
CA ILE A 77 19.40 -1.10 -14.15
C ILE A 77 20.72 -0.38 -14.42
N ASP A 78 20.89 0.84 -13.89
CA ASP A 78 22.11 1.63 -14.02
C ASP A 78 23.33 0.93 -13.37
N GLY A 79 23.07 0.16 -12.30
CA GLY A 79 24.04 -0.72 -11.64
C GLY A 79 24.40 -1.99 -12.41
N GLY A 80 23.83 -2.20 -13.60
CA GLY A 80 24.13 -3.34 -14.47
C GLY A 80 23.19 -4.53 -14.30
N GLN A 81 22.12 -4.41 -13.50
CA GLN A 81 21.10 -5.45 -13.41
C GLN A 81 20.30 -5.51 -14.72
N LYS A 82 20.23 -6.69 -15.32
CA LYS A 82 19.48 -6.91 -16.57
C LYS A 82 18.06 -7.36 -16.26
N VAL A 83 17.09 -6.58 -16.73
CA VAL A 83 15.67 -6.97 -16.80
C VAL A 83 15.55 -8.00 -17.94
N VAL A 84 15.08 -9.22 -17.66
CA VAL A 84 14.92 -10.36 -18.58
C VAL A 84 13.46 -10.79 -18.75
#